data_AF-A0A0R0FWD9-F1
#
_entry.id   AF-A0A0R0FWD9-F1
#
_cell.length_a   1.000
_cell.length_b   1.000
_cell.length_c   1.000
_cell.angle_alpha   90.00
_cell.angle_beta   90.00
_cell.angle_gamma   90.00
#
_symmetry.space_group_name_H-M   'P 1'
#
loop_
_entity.id
_entity.type
_entity.pdbx_description
1 polymer ?
#
loop_
_entity_poly.entity_id
_entity_poly.type
_entity_poly.pdbx_seq_one_letter_code
_entity_poly.pdbx_strand_id
1 'polypeptide(L)'
;MSALESDAIQSEMEIKHSNLQGNHQELGDLVDGNTTVAVQHAPEIQKLRLELEQEHNQLANIQLKFQEEQRFNKSFQEELNILKLERDRTSKEMNKIHNELNEKVSEIKHLELELTRRENEGGVAVDSLKRLIKTLEKENTTLKMERTEIEAELENSRKSFTDKMMLDASHIQKKDSSSVGDMPEHSKSFPGKEEMERSLQNLSKDLKETQQDRDKVVQELNRLKQHLLEKASEDSDKMDEDSKIIEELRDSNNYLRAQVSHLDRTLKQALASQEELKMANDSEILKSKEAINDLNKKLANCMSTIDAKNIELLNLQTALGQYYAEIEAMEHLERELAHAREEIAKLSQLLKEADHRADVSRNEKEEILGKLSQSEKVQTEWRSRVTKLEDDNAKLRKVLEQSMTRLNRMSIDSDYLVDRRIVIKLLVTYFQRNHSREVLDLMVRMLGFSDEDKQRIGGAQHGSGKGVVRGVLGLPSRLVGGLLGGNSTDTAANAGSDNQSFADLWVDFLLKETEEREKRESSENTGKAMENSSDKSPYTIPVTPPFSNRRFDAGTPSAFQITPTNQNISRPPRGYFQHSEHFDSEFSTVPLTSSDGKTTSSNQHPRY
;
A
#
# COMPACT_ATOMS: atom_id res chain seq x y z
N MET A 1 22.26 -38.44 -15.93
CA MET A 1 23.35 -38.66 -16.91
C MET A 1 23.08 -37.68 -18.05
N SER A 2 23.50 -36.43 -17.89
CA SER A 2 22.93 -35.29 -18.65
C SER A 2 23.94 -34.15 -18.88
N ALA A 3 25.23 -34.46 -18.81
CA ALA A 3 26.35 -33.50 -18.93
C ALA A 3 27.36 -33.91 -20.02
N LEU A 4 26.99 -34.89 -20.87
CA LEU A 4 27.81 -35.41 -21.97
C LEU A 4 27.19 -35.17 -23.36
N GLU A 5 26.03 -34.52 -23.40
CA GLU A 5 25.23 -34.33 -24.62
C GLU A 5 25.41 -32.90 -25.19
N SER A 6 25.77 -31.92 -24.35
CA SER A 6 25.98 -30.53 -24.75
C SER A 6 27.30 -30.30 -25.51
N ASP A 7 28.41 -30.92 -25.08
CA ASP A 7 29.73 -30.74 -25.72
C ASP A 7 29.74 -31.25 -27.17
N ALA A 8 28.97 -32.29 -27.47
CA ALA A 8 28.83 -32.82 -28.82
C ALA A 8 28.23 -31.80 -29.79
N ILE A 9 27.18 -31.08 -29.36
CA ILE A 9 26.48 -30.07 -30.17
C ILE A 9 27.38 -28.86 -30.44
N GLN A 10 28.25 -28.51 -29.49
CA GLN A 10 29.17 -27.38 -29.64
C GLN A 10 30.33 -27.70 -30.60
N SER A 11 30.85 -28.93 -30.58
CA SER A 11 31.86 -29.41 -31.54
C SER A 11 31.32 -29.53 -32.97
N GLU A 12 30.05 -29.94 -33.15
CA GLU A 12 29.47 -30.11 -34.49
C GLU A 12 29.17 -28.78 -35.24
N MET A 13 29.25 -27.64 -34.55
CA MET A 13 29.16 -26.31 -35.17
C MET A 13 30.49 -25.82 -35.73
N GLU A 14 31.62 -25.95 -35.00
CA GLU A 14 32.93 -25.48 -35.48
C GLU A 14 33.36 -26.14 -36.80
N ILE A 15 33.05 -27.44 -36.98
CA ILE A 15 33.40 -28.21 -38.18
C ILE A 15 32.73 -27.65 -39.45
N LYS A 16 31.59 -26.96 -39.34
CA LYS A 16 30.79 -26.49 -40.49
C LYS A 16 31.26 -25.14 -41.06
N HIS A 17 32.00 -24.33 -40.29
CA HIS A 17 32.52 -23.04 -40.77
C HIS A 17 33.73 -23.17 -41.71
N SER A 18 34.50 -24.26 -41.61
CA SER A 18 35.74 -24.46 -42.38
C SER A 18 35.56 -24.81 -43.85
N ASN A 19 34.32 -25.03 -44.33
CA ASN A 19 34.05 -25.61 -45.66
C ASN A 19 33.32 -24.65 -46.63
N LEU A 20 33.35 -23.34 -46.36
CA LEU A 20 32.77 -22.30 -47.23
C LEU A 20 33.82 -21.40 -47.92
N GLN A 21 35.09 -21.48 -47.52
CA GLN A 21 36.17 -20.62 -48.05
C GLN A 21 36.83 -21.22 -49.31
N GLY A 22 36.02 -21.74 -50.24
CA GLY A 22 36.49 -22.61 -51.32
C GLY A 22 35.72 -22.55 -52.63
N ASN A 23 35.16 -21.39 -53.03
CA ASN A 23 34.51 -21.28 -54.36
C ASN A 23 34.46 -19.86 -54.98
N HIS A 24 35.47 -19.02 -54.74
CA HIS A 24 35.53 -17.65 -55.30
C HIS A 24 36.46 -17.49 -56.53
N GLN A 25 37.05 -18.57 -57.05
CA GLN A 25 38.05 -18.50 -58.13
C GLN A 25 37.46 -18.69 -59.55
N GLU A 26 36.26 -19.26 -59.70
CA GLU A 26 35.69 -19.66 -61.02
C GLU A 26 34.49 -18.81 -61.50
N LEU A 27 34.25 -17.63 -60.91
CA LEU A 27 33.14 -16.72 -61.29
C LEU A 27 33.59 -15.42 -61.98
N GLY A 28 34.88 -15.30 -62.35
CA GLY A 28 35.42 -14.08 -62.98
C GLY A 28 35.12 -13.92 -64.48
N ASP A 29 34.84 -15.02 -65.19
CA ASP A 29 35.01 -15.10 -66.66
C ASP A 29 33.69 -15.00 -67.47
N LEU A 30 32.59 -14.51 -66.87
CA LEU A 30 31.27 -14.47 -67.53
C LEU A 30 30.41 -13.22 -67.21
N VAL A 31 31.02 -12.04 -67.00
CA VAL A 31 30.28 -10.79 -66.72
C VAL A 31 30.78 -9.61 -67.58
N ASP A 32 30.87 -9.81 -68.89
CA ASP A 32 31.32 -8.76 -69.85
C ASP A 32 30.17 -8.23 -70.74
N GLY A 33 28.96 -8.15 -70.17
CA GLY A 33 27.73 -7.90 -70.96
C GLY A 33 26.60 -7.12 -70.30
N ASN A 34 26.77 -6.54 -69.10
CA ASN A 34 25.66 -5.83 -68.43
C ASN A 34 26.09 -4.68 -67.47
N THR A 35 27.14 -3.95 -67.85
CA THR A 35 27.82 -2.93 -67.03
C THR A 35 26.93 -1.75 -66.62
N THR A 36 25.83 -1.49 -67.33
CA THR A 36 24.88 -0.40 -67.03
C THR A 36 23.98 -0.68 -65.84
N VAL A 37 23.56 -1.93 -65.62
CA VAL A 37 22.70 -2.32 -64.49
C VAL A 37 23.50 -2.30 -63.17
N ALA A 38 24.74 -2.78 -63.21
CA ALA A 38 25.63 -2.80 -62.04
C ALA A 38 25.90 -1.41 -61.46
N VAL A 39 25.94 -0.37 -62.30
CA VAL A 39 26.18 1.03 -61.87
C VAL A 39 24.96 1.62 -61.16
N GLN A 40 23.73 1.24 -61.52
CA GLN A 40 22.51 1.77 -60.89
C GLN A 40 22.25 1.20 -59.49
N HIS A 41 22.56 -0.08 -59.27
CA HIS A 41 22.40 -0.72 -57.95
C HIS A 41 23.62 -0.57 -57.02
N ALA A 42 24.72 0.03 -57.47
CA ALA A 42 25.91 0.24 -56.65
C ALA A 42 25.67 0.94 -55.28
N PRO A 43 24.90 2.05 -55.16
CA PRO A 43 24.63 2.68 -53.87
C PRO A 43 23.71 1.84 -52.97
N GLU A 44 22.78 1.07 -53.56
CA GLU A 44 21.88 0.16 -52.86
C GLU A 44 22.65 -1.01 -52.25
N ILE A 45 23.61 -1.58 -53.00
CA ILE A 45 24.56 -2.59 -52.52
C ILE A 45 25.47 -2.04 -51.41
N GLN A 46 25.90 -0.77 -51.50
CA GLN A 46 26.65 -0.14 -50.39
C GLN A 46 25.79 0.04 -49.13
N LYS A 47 24.53 0.46 -49.26
CA LYS A 47 23.60 0.55 -48.12
C LYS A 47 23.42 -0.82 -47.46
N LEU A 48 23.12 -1.85 -48.25
CA LEU A 48 22.91 -3.21 -47.74
C LEU A 48 24.17 -3.79 -47.07
N ARG A 49 25.38 -3.42 -47.52
CA ARG A 49 26.63 -3.78 -46.83
C ARG A 49 26.79 -3.09 -45.49
N LEU A 50 26.46 -1.80 -45.38
CA LEU A 50 26.51 -1.07 -44.12
C LEU A 50 25.47 -1.62 -43.12
N GLU A 51 24.29 -1.99 -43.62
CA GLU A 51 23.21 -2.62 -42.86
C GLU A 51 23.62 -4.02 -42.37
N LEU A 52 24.26 -4.84 -43.23
CA LEU A 52 24.85 -6.13 -42.84
C LEU A 52 25.98 -6.00 -41.81
N GLU A 53 26.85 -5.00 -41.97
CA GLU A 53 27.91 -4.68 -41.00
C GLU A 53 27.31 -4.29 -39.64
N GLN A 54 26.23 -3.49 -39.63
CA GLN A 54 25.51 -3.11 -38.43
C GLN A 54 24.83 -4.32 -37.74
N GLU A 55 24.23 -5.23 -38.51
CA GLU A 55 23.64 -6.48 -37.98
C GLU A 55 24.72 -7.43 -37.43
N HIS A 56 25.87 -7.59 -38.10
CA HIS A 56 27.00 -8.36 -37.56
C HIS A 56 27.51 -7.78 -36.22
N ASN A 57 27.62 -6.45 -36.12
CA ASN A 57 28.03 -5.79 -34.87
C ASN A 57 26.97 -5.94 -33.76
N GLN A 58 25.68 -5.92 -34.08
CA GLN A 58 24.60 -6.23 -33.13
C GLN A 58 24.64 -7.69 -32.67
N LEU A 59 24.83 -8.64 -33.59
CA LEU A 59 24.94 -10.06 -33.28
C LEU A 59 26.14 -10.36 -32.37
N ALA A 60 27.30 -9.75 -32.64
CA ALA A 60 28.48 -9.86 -31.77
C ALA A 60 28.24 -9.29 -30.36
N ASN A 61 27.52 -8.18 -30.24
CA ASN A 61 27.12 -7.58 -28.95
C ASN A 61 26.15 -8.49 -28.17
N ILE A 62 25.16 -9.08 -28.86
CA ILE A 62 24.24 -10.06 -28.26
C ILE A 62 25.01 -11.31 -27.80
N GLN A 63 25.94 -11.83 -28.61
CA GLN A 63 26.74 -13.00 -28.26
C GLN A 63 27.69 -12.73 -27.08
N LEU A 64 28.25 -11.53 -26.97
CA LEU A 64 29.04 -11.10 -25.81
C LEU A 64 28.17 -11.08 -24.53
N LYS A 65 27.01 -10.41 -24.58
CA LYS A 65 26.07 -10.35 -23.45
C LYS A 65 25.60 -11.73 -22.99
N PHE A 66 25.27 -12.62 -23.93
CA PHE A 66 24.92 -14.01 -23.62
C PHE A 66 26.07 -14.77 -22.95
N GLN A 67 27.32 -14.53 -23.36
CA GLN A 67 28.48 -15.12 -22.70
C GLN A 67 28.71 -14.54 -21.30
N GLU A 68 28.47 -13.25 -21.07
CA GLU A 68 28.51 -12.62 -19.75
C GLU A 68 27.40 -13.16 -18.84
N GLU A 69 26.17 -13.25 -19.33
CA GLU A 69 25.02 -13.83 -18.62
C GLU A 69 25.27 -15.29 -18.23
N GLN A 70 25.91 -16.09 -19.09
CA GLN A 70 26.36 -17.44 -18.72
C GLN A 70 27.41 -17.45 -17.59
N ARG A 71 28.29 -16.45 -17.50
CA ARG A 71 29.24 -16.33 -16.38
C ARG A 71 28.53 -15.93 -15.09
N PHE A 72 27.60 -14.97 -15.15
CA PHE A 72 26.78 -14.58 -14.00
C PHE A 72 25.92 -15.73 -13.49
N ASN A 73 25.26 -16.49 -14.37
CA ASN A 73 24.46 -17.66 -14.01
C ASN A 73 25.31 -18.74 -13.30
N LYS A 74 26.53 -19.02 -13.79
CA LYS A 74 27.49 -19.91 -13.09
C LYS A 74 27.87 -19.37 -11.71
N SER A 75 28.17 -18.07 -11.61
CA SER A 75 28.48 -17.41 -10.32
C SER A 75 27.32 -17.52 -9.32
N PHE A 76 26.07 -17.27 -9.75
CA PHE A 76 24.89 -17.44 -8.90
C PHE A 76 24.66 -18.90 -8.51
N GLN A 77 24.95 -19.86 -9.39
CA GLN A 77 24.87 -21.29 -9.07
C GLN A 77 25.93 -21.71 -8.04
N GLU A 78 27.13 -21.14 -8.10
CA GLU A 78 28.19 -21.35 -7.09
C GLU A 78 27.82 -20.70 -5.74
N GLU A 79 27.35 -19.45 -5.75
CA GLU A 79 26.88 -18.73 -4.55
C GLU A 79 25.71 -19.46 -3.86
N LEU A 80 24.73 -19.93 -4.63
CA LEU A 80 23.59 -20.71 -4.12
C LEU A 80 24.06 -22.03 -3.47
N ASN A 81 25.08 -22.68 -4.03
CA ASN A 81 25.69 -23.87 -3.41
C ASN A 81 26.44 -23.55 -2.11
N ILE A 82 27.13 -22.40 -2.04
CA ILE A 82 27.80 -21.93 -0.81
C ILE A 82 26.77 -21.62 0.28
N LEU A 83 25.73 -20.83 -0.03
CA LEU A 83 24.64 -20.50 0.89
C LEU A 83 23.90 -21.76 1.39
N LYS A 84 23.70 -22.75 0.52
CA LYS A 84 23.12 -24.04 0.88
C LYS A 84 24.01 -24.82 1.84
N LEU A 85 25.34 -24.82 1.63
CA LEU A 85 26.30 -25.46 2.52
C LEU A 85 26.37 -24.75 3.89
N GLU A 86 26.28 -23.42 3.92
CA GLU A 86 26.23 -22.62 5.15
C GLU A 86 24.92 -22.84 5.93
N ARG A 87 23.78 -22.88 5.25
CA ARG A 87 22.49 -23.30 5.84
C ARG A 87 22.56 -24.72 6.44
N ASP A 88 23.19 -25.65 5.74
CA ASP A 88 23.34 -27.03 6.21
C ASP A 88 24.38 -27.16 7.35
N ARG A 89 25.26 -26.18 7.50
CA ARG A 89 26.20 -26.04 8.64
C ARG A 89 25.50 -25.46 9.86
N THR A 90 24.86 -24.29 9.72
CA THR A 90 24.12 -23.62 10.79
C THR A 90 22.97 -24.48 11.32
N SER A 91 22.32 -25.27 10.46
CA SER A 91 21.38 -26.31 10.87
C SER A 91 22.01 -27.36 11.80
N LYS A 92 23.22 -27.85 11.51
CA LYS A 92 23.93 -28.81 12.40
C LYS A 92 24.33 -28.17 13.72
N GLU A 93 24.79 -26.93 13.69
CA GLU A 93 25.16 -26.17 14.89
C GLU A 93 23.93 -25.87 15.77
N MET A 94 22.79 -25.50 15.18
CA MET A 94 21.52 -25.31 15.89
C MET A 94 20.95 -26.62 16.48
N ASN A 95 21.04 -27.74 15.75
CA ASN A 95 20.68 -29.05 16.28
C ASN A 95 21.59 -29.47 17.46
N LYS A 96 22.90 -29.15 17.40
CA LYS A 96 23.81 -29.37 18.52
C LYS A 96 23.39 -28.54 19.75
N ILE A 97 23.13 -27.25 19.58
CA ILE A 97 22.68 -26.35 20.66
C ILE A 97 21.34 -26.84 21.26
N HIS A 98 20.42 -27.33 20.43
CA HIS A 98 19.16 -27.90 20.90
C HIS A 98 19.35 -29.15 21.78
N ASN A 99 20.30 -30.02 21.42
CA ASN A 99 20.66 -31.18 22.25
C ASN A 99 21.31 -30.76 23.58
N GLU A 100 22.29 -29.85 23.55
CA GLU A 100 22.94 -29.32 24.76
C GLU A 100 21.92 -28.63 25.69
N LEU A 101 20.95 -27.90 25.12
CA LEU A 101 19.84 -27.31 25.87
C LEU A 101 18.93 -28.37 26.50
N ASN A 102 18.60 -29.44 25.79
CA ASN A 102 17.75 -30.53 26.30
C ASN A 102 18.45 -31.36 27.40
N GLU A 103 19.78 -31.55 27.28
CA GLU A 103 20.61 -32.10 28.36
C GLU A 103 20.58 -31.20 29.60
N LYS A 104 20.78 -29.87 29.43
CA LYS A 104 20.73 -28.91 30.55
C LYS A 104 19.33 -28.81 31.19
N VAL A 105 18.25 -28.88 30.42
CA VAL A 105 16.87 -28.97 30.94
C VAL A 105 16.65 -30.27 31.74
N SER A 106 17.32 -31.36 31.36
CA SER A 106 17.26 -32.62 32.09
C SER A 106 18.08 -32.60 33.38
N GLU A 107 19.25 -31.95 33.35
CA GLU A 107 20.09 -31.69 34.53
C GLU A 107 19.39 -30.78 35.55
N ILE A 108 18.73 -29.70 35.08
CA ILE A 108 17.92 -28.82 35.93
C ILE A 108 16.82 -29.61 36.64
N LYS A 109 16.03 -30.42 35.92
CA LYS A 109 14.97 -31.26 36.52
C LYS A 109 15.51 -32.25 37.56
N HIS A 110 16.70 -32.81 37.32
CA HIS A 110 17.37 -33.66 38.30
C HIS A 110 17.79 -32.87 39.56
N LEU A 111 18.34 -31.67 39.39
CA LEU A 111 18.70 -30.78 40.50
C LEU A 111 17.49 -30.27 41.29
N GLU A 112 16.35 -30.00 40.64
CA GLU A 112 15.08 -29.65 41.28
C GLU A 112 14.55 -30.81 42.15
N LEU A 113 14.60 -32.05 41.65
CA LEU A 113 14.24 -33.24 42.43
C LEU A 113 15.19 -33.45 43.62
N GLU A 114 16.50 -33.26 43.44
CA GLU A 114 17.50 -33.41 44.49
C GLU A 114 17.45 -32.28 45.55
N LEU A 115 17.08 -31.06 45.16
CA LEU A 115 16.74 -29.98 46.08
C LEU A 115 15.48 -30.32 46.87
N THR A 116 14.42 -30.78 46.20
CA THR A 116 13.17 -31.22 46.85
C THR A 116 13.43 -32.36 47.84
N ARG A 117 14.31 -33.31 47.51
CA ARG A 117 14.73 -34.40 48.42
C ARG A 117 15.42 -33.83 49.67
N ARG A 118 16.42 -32.94 49.50
CA ARG A 118 17.14 -32.34 50.64
C ARG A 118 16.29 -31.37 51.47
N GLU A 119 15.30 -30.71 50.90
CA GLU A 119 14.34 -29.90 51.65
C GLU A 119 13.48 -30.78 52.57
N ASN A 120 12.96 -31.90 52.06
CA ASN A 120 12.22 -32.87 52.87
C ASN A 120 13.09 -33.50 53.98
N GLU A 121 14.33 -33.90 53.67
CA GLU A 121 15.29 -34.43 54.65
C GLU A 121 15.66 -33.38 55.72
N GLY A 122 15.86 -32.11 55.30
CA GLY A 122 16.07 -30.98 56.19
C GLY A 122 14.86 -30.71 57.10
N GLY A 123 13.64 -30.80 56.58
CA GLY A 123 12.40 -30.70 57.35
C GLY A 123 12.31 -31.78 58.45
N VAL A 124 12.59 -33.04 58.10
CA VAL A 124 12.63 -34.15 59.06
C VAL A 124 13.71 -33.96 60.13
N ALA A 125 14.88 -33.43 59.77
CA ALA A 125 15.94 -33.06 60.71
C ALA A 125 15.51 -31.92 61.66
N VAL A 126 14.90 -30.86 61.13
CA VAL A 126 14.36 -29.75 61.94
C VAL A 126 13.27 -30.24 62.90
N ASP A 127 12.34 -31.08 62.46
CA ASP A 127 11.28 -31.60 63.33
C ASP A 127 11.76 -32.66 64.33
N SER A 128 12.86 -33.37 64.09
CA SER A 128 13.50 -34.20 65.13
C SER A 128 14.20 -33.34 66.18
N LEU A 129 14.93 -32.29 65.77
CA LEU A 129 15.61 -31.36 66.66
C LEU A 129 14.61 -30.53 67.50
N LYS A 130 13.49 -30.10 66.89
CA LYS A 130 12.37 -29.42 67.55
C LYS A 130 11.63 -30.32 68.57
N ARG A 131 11.59 -31.63 68.33
CA ARG A 131 11.12 -32.62 69.33
C ARG A 131 12.13 -32.77 70.47
N LEU A 132 13.42 -32.85 70.18
CA LEU A 132 14.49 -32.92 71.19
C LEU A 132 14.49 -31.69 72.10
N ILE A 133 14.35 -30.49 71.55
CA ILE A 133 14.18 -29.24 72.32
C ILE A 133 12.99 -29.36 73.28
N LYS A 134 11.81 -29.78 72.80
CA LYS A 134 10.63 -29.98 73.67
C LYS A 134 10.82 -31.04 74.76
N THR A 135 11.71 -32.01 74.58
CA THR A 135 12.07 -32.97 75.63
C THR A 135 12.98 -32.31 76.67
N LEU A 136 14.04 -31.63 76.21
CA LEU A 136 14.98 -30.92 77.07
C LEU A 136 14.32 -29.76 77.85
N GLU A 137 13.34 -29.06 77.27
CA GLU A 137 12.53 -28.05 77.96
C GLU A 137 11.75 -28.65 79.13
N LYS A 138 11.10 -29.80 78.92
CA LYS A 138 10.38 -30.53 79.98
C LYS A 138 11.34 -31.00 81.08
N GLU A 139 12.46 -31.60 80.69
CA GLU A 139 13.50 -32.08 81.61
C GLU A 139 14.09 -30.92 82.44
N ASN A 140 14.31 -29.76 81.82
CA ASN A 140 14.73 -28.54 82.51
C ASN A 140 13.66 -28.05 83.50
N THR A 141 12.36 -28.18 83.19
CA THR A 141 11.29 -27.87 84.16
C THR A 141 11.19 -28.88 85.30
N THR A 142 11.40 -30.18 85.06
CA THR A 142 11.39 -31.19 86.15
C THR A 142 12.61 -31.04 87.05
N LEU A 143 13.81 -30.88 86.49
CA LEU A 143 15.04 -30.63 87.26
C LEU A 143 14.97 -29.31 88.07
N LYS A 144 14.23 -28.31 87.60
CA LYS A 144 13.96 -27.09 88.38
C LYS A 144 13.04 -27.36 89.57
N MET A 145 11.99 -28.18 89.41
CA MET A 145 11.11 -28.56 90.52
C MET A 145 11.86 -29.40 91.56
N GLU A 146 12.58 -30.44 91.11
CA GLU A 146 13.41 -31.30 91.96
C GLU A 146 14.49 -30.49 92.70
N ARG A 147 15.14 -29.53 92.04
CA ARG A 147 16.05 -28.59 92.73
C ARG A 147 15.31 -27.81 93.81
N THR A 148 14.13 -27.23 93.54
CA THR A 148 13.40 -26.45 94.56
C THR A 148 12.90 -27.31 95.72
N GLU A 149 12.65 -28.60 95.49
CA GLU A 149 12.29 -29.58 96.52
C GLU A 149 13.49 -29.90 97.41
N ILE A 150 14.64 -30.25 96.81
CA ILE A 150 15.91 -30.48 97.52
C ILE A 150 16.39 -29.22 98.27
N GLU A 151 16.20 -28.03 97.70
CA GLU A 151 16.55 -26.75 98.33
C GLU A 151 15.65 -26.44 99.55
N ALA A 152 14.39 -26.89 99.53
CA ALA A 152 13.50 -26.86 100.69
C ALA A 152 13.87 -27.92 101.75
N GLU A 153 14.24 -29.14 101.35
CA GLU A 153 14.77 -30.17 102.26
C GLU A 153 16.08 -29.74 102.92
N LEU A 154 16.97 -29.07 102.18
CA LEU A 154 18.22 -28.51 102.71
C LEU A 154 17.96 -27.41 103.75
N GLU A 155 17.02 -26.50 103.51
CA GLU A 155 16.65 -25.50 104.51
C GLU A 155 15.90 -26.10 105.72
N ASN A 156 15.16 -27.20 105.54
CA ASN A 156 14.50 -27.91 106.65
C ASN A 156 15.51 -28.70 107.51
N SER A 157 16.46 -29.38 106.87
CA SER A 157 17.56 -30.07 107.55
C SER A 157 18.53 -29.08 108.22
N ARG A 158 18.82 -27.93 107.61
CA ARG A 158 19.60 -26.84 108.23
C ARG A 158 18.98 -26.32 109.52
N LYS A 159 17.65 -26.16 109.57
CA LYS A 159 16.93 -25.76 110.78
C LYS A 159 17.07 -26.82 111.88
N SER A 160 16.81 -28.09 111.57
CA SER A 160 16.98 -29.18 112.55
C SER A 160 18.43 -29.46 112.97
N PHE A 161 19.41 -29.11 112.15
CA PHE A 161 20.84 -29.16 112.52
C PHE A 161 21.20 -28.02 113.49
N THR A 162 20.64 -26.83 113.30
CA THR A 162 20.89 -25.65 114.13
C THR A 162 20.35 -25.84 115.56
N ASP A 163 19.15 -26.40 115.71
CA ASP A 163 18.57 -26.74 117.04
C ASP A 163 19.42 -27.75 117.83
N LYS A 164 20.16 -28.64 117.16
CA LYS A 164 21.01 -29.64 117.84
C LYS A 164 22.36 -29.10 118.33
N MET A 165 22.81 -27.94 117.88
CA MET A 165 24.19 -27.49 118.08
C MET A 165 24.39 -26.55 119.29
N MET A 166 23.35 -26.26 120.07
CA MET A 166 23.42 -25.38 121.26
C MET A 166 23.48 -26.13 122.61
N LEU A 167 23.55 -27.47 122.64
CA LEU A 167 23.60 -28.27 123.87
C LEU A 167 24.61 -29.44 123.81
N ASP A 168 25.91 -29.12 123.85
CA ASP A 168 26.93 -29.75 124.73
C ASP A 168 28.35 -29.24 124.39
N ALA A 169 28.99 -28.48 125.29
CA ALA A 169 30.38 -27.99 125.13
C ALA A 169 31.00 -27.37 126.41
N SER A 170 30.99 -28.02 127.59
CA SER A 170 31.61 -27.41 128.80
C SER A 170 32.16 -28.33 129.91
N HIS A 171 33.10 -29.23 129.59
CA HIS A 171 34.13 -29.68 130.56
C HIS A 171 35.48 -29.95 129.87
N ILE A 172 36.65 -29.40 130.19
CA ILE A 172 37.33 -28.86 131.41
C ILE A 172 38.34 -29.84 132.03
N GLN A 173 39.62 -29.43 132.01
CA GLN A 173 40.77 -29.92 132.81
C GLN A 173 41.32 -31.34 132.54
N LYS A 174 42.55 -31.71 132.97
CA LYS A 174 43.89 -31.05 132.96
C LYS A 174 44.94 -32.02 133.56
N LYS A 175 46.21 -31.85 133.15
CA LYS A 175 47.42 -31.86 134.01
C LYS A 175 48.08 -33.19 134.47
N ASP A 176 49.36 -33.30 134.11
CA ASP A 176 50.51 -33.96 134.77
C ASP A 176 50.63 -35.49 134.92
N SER A 177 51.82 -36.07 135.23
CA SER A 177 53.25 -35.83 134.84
C SER A 177 54.17 -36.61 135.80
N SER A 178 55.17 -37.37 135.30
CA SER A 178 56.36 -37.85 136.07
C SER A 178 56.07 -38.76 137.30
N SER A 179 57.03 -39.37 138.03
CA SER A 179 58.33 -40.01 137.71
C SER A 179 58.59 -41.09 138.79
N VAL A 180 59.44 -42.09 138.49
CA VAL A 180 59.89 -43.11 139.45
C VAL A 180 60.92 -42.54 140.44
N GLY A 181 60.95 -43.05 141.68
CA GLY A 181 62.01 -42.76 142.65
C GLY A 181 61.83 -43.39 144.05
N ASP A 182 62.44 -44.55 144.28
CA ASP A 182 62.76 -45.20 145.57
C ASP A 182 63.76 -46.35 145.22
N MET A 183 64.84 -46.71 145.94
CA MET A 183 65.26 -46.59 147.35
C MET A 183 66.81 -46.42 147.45
N PRO A 184 67.38 -46.00 148.61
CA PRO A 184 68.80 -46.21 148.91
C PRO A 184 69.12 -46.78 150.32
N GLU A 185 70.35 -47.32 150.44
CA GLU A 185 71.06 -47.81 151.66
C GLU A 185 70.44 -49.02 152.44
N HIS A 186 71.17 -49.87 153.18
CA HIS A 186 72.55 -49.90 153.73
C HIS A 186 73.22 -51.28 153.41
N SER A 187 74.53 -51.52 153.19
CA SER A 187 75.81 -51.20 153.88
C SER A 187 76.42 -52.40 154.64
N LYS A 188 77.65 -52.80 154.24
CA LYS A 188 78.65 -53.68 154.93
C LYS A 188 78.30 -55.16 155.23
N SER A 189 78.86 -56.09 154.43
CA SER A 189 80.12 -56.80 154.78
C SER A 189 80.55 -57.78 153.68
N PHE A 190 81.86 -57.89 153.40
CA PHE A 190 82.42 -59.00 152.61
C PHE A 190 82.16 -60.33 153.34
N PRO A 191 81.91 -61.46 152.64
CA PRO A 191 82.96 -62.11 151.87
C PRO A 191 82.56 -62.81 150.54
N GLY A 192 83.56 -63.00 149.67
CA GLY A 192 83.81 -64.31 149.04
C GLY A 192 82.79 -64.88 148.04
N LYS A 193 83.05 -64.63 146.75
CA LYS A 193 82.60 -65.42 145.59
C LYS A 193 81.10 -65.40 145.26
N GLU A 194 80.17 -65.68 146.18
CA GLU A 194 78.75 -65.87 145.81
C GLU A 194 78.04 -64.58 145.37
N GLU A 195 78.41 -63.41 145.91
CA GLU A 195 77.92 -62.12 145.40
C GLU A 195 78.56 -61.71 144.08
N MET A 196 79.81 -62.11 143.84
CA MET A 196 80.45 -61.98 142.53
C MET A 196 79.74 -62.87 141.50
N GLU A 197 79.32 -64.07 141.90
CA GLU A 197 78.62 -65.02 141.04
C GLU A 197 77.17 -64.56 140.74
N ARG A 198 76.44 -64.03 141.73
CA ARG A 198 75.16 -63.32 141.50
C ARG A 198 75.34 -62.07 140.64
N SER A 199 76.40 -61.29 140.83
CA SER A 199 76.68 -60.11 139.99
C SER A 199 77.02 -60.49 138.55
N LEU A 200 77.77 -61.57 138.35
CA LEU A 200 78.07 -62.11 137.01
C LEU A 200 76.83 -62.71 136.34
N GLN A 201 75.92 -63.33 137.10
CA GLN A 201 74.63 -63.80 136.58
C GLN A 201 73.72 -62.64 136.17
N ASN A 202 73.64 -61.57 136.98
CA ASN A 202 72.93 -60.34 136.61
C ASN A 202 73.56 -59.69 135.37
N LEU A 203 74.88 -59.46 135.37
CA LEU A 203 75.58 -58.90 134.21
C LEU A 203 75.42 -59.78 132.95
N SER A 204 75.34 -61.10 133.09
CA SER A 204 75.04 -62.03 131.99
C SER A 204 73.59 -61.97 131.52
N LYS A 205 72.63 -61.72 132.43
CA LYS A 205 71.22 -61.45 132.08
C LYS A 205 71.12 -60.13 131.33
N ASP A 206 71.68 -59.06 131.87
CA ASP A 206 71.62 -57.71 131.30
C ASP A 206 72.34 -57.65 129.95
N LEU A 207 73.44 -58.39 129.77
CA LEU A 207 74.12 -58.56 128.48
C LEU A 207 73.29 -59.37 127.47
N LYS A 208 72.48 -60.34 127.92
CA LYS A 208 71.51 -61.05 127.05
C LYS A 208 70.29 -60.18 126.71
N GLU A 209 69.83 -59.35 127.63
CA GLU A 209 68.68 -58.46 127.47
C GLU A 209 69.02 -57.32 126.51
N THR A 210 70.16 -56.65 126.72
CA THR A 210 70.72 -55.67 125.77
C THR A 210 71.10 -56.31 124.42
N GLN A 211 71.53 -57.58 124.38
CA GLN A 211 71.66 -58.31 123.12
C GLN A 211 70.31 -58.50 122.42
N GLN A 212 69.27 -58.94 123.12
CA GLN A 212 67.92 -59.10 122.55
C GLN A 212 67.36 -57.77 122.05
N ASP A 213 67.54 -56.67 122.80
CA ASP A 213 67.06 -55.35 122.39
C ASP A 213 67.86 -54.77 121.22
N ARG A 214 69.18 -54.97 121.18
CA ARG A 214 70.00 -54.68 119.99
C ARG A 214 69.48 -55.47 118.79
N ASP A 215 69.19 -56.75 118.97
CA ASP A 215 68.76 -57.62 117.87
C ASP A 215 67.32 -57.28 117.39
N LYS A 216 66.42 -56.83 118.28
CA LYS A 216 65.13 -56.19 117.92
C LYS A 216 65.32 -54.88 117.15
N VAL A 217 66.21 -54.00 117.60
CA VAL A 217 66.52 -52.73 116.92
C VAL A 217 67.13 -52.99 115.54
N VAL A 218 67.95 -54.03 115.37
CA VAL A 218 68.45 -54.47 114.06
C VAL A 218 67.33 -55.03 113.18
N GLN A 219 66.35 -55.73 113.73
CA GLN A 219 65.18 -56.20 112.98
C GLN A 219 64.30 -55.02 112.49
N GLU A 220 63.98 -54.06 113.35
CA GLU A 220 63.20 -52.87 112.95
C GLU A 220 64.00 -51.93 112.01
N LEU A 221 65.33 -51.83 112.19
CA LEU A 221 66.21 -51.14 111.22
C LEU A 221 66.16 -51.81 109.84
N ASN A 222 66.22 -53.14 109.78
CA ASN A 222 66.12 -53.89 108.53
C ASN A 222 64.72 -53.77 107.91
N ARG A 223 63.66 -53.76 108.71
CA ARG A 223 62.27 -53.53 108.25
C ARG A 223 62.10 -52.13 107.68
N LEU A 224 62.58 -51.10 108.38
CA LEU A 224 62.54 -49.71 107.91
C LEU A 224 63.38 -49.53 106.64
N LYS A 225 64.56 -50.16 106.57
CA LYS A 225 65.39 -50.18 105.36
C LYS A 225 64.68 -50.86 104.19
N GLN A 226 64.01 -52.00 104.42
CA GLN A 226 63.25 -52.69 103.38
C GLN A 226 62.07 -51.85 102.89
N HIS A 227 61.29 -51.25 103.79
CA HIS A 227 60.18 -50.36 103.44
C HIS A 227 60.65 -49.08 102.72
N LEU A 228 61.82 -48.52 103.09
CA LEU A 228 62.43 -47.41 102.35
C LEU A 228 62.91 -47.82 100.96
N LEU A 229 63.43 -49.05 100.80
CA LEU A 229 63.84 -49.59 99.50
C LEU A 229 62.62 -49.86 98.60
N GLU A 230 61.60 -50.51 99.16
CA GLU A 230 60.33 -50.84 98.51
C GLU A 230 59.58 -49.58 98.05
N LYS A 231 59.50 -48.56 98.92
CA LYS A 231 58.97 -47.24 98.52
C LYS A 231 59.85 -46.56 97.47
N ALA A 232 61.19 -46.66 97.56
CA ALA A 232 62.07 -46.07 96.55
C ALA A 232 61.93 -46.75 95.17
N SER A 233 61.65 -48.07 95.12
CA SER A 233 61.24 -48.73 93.88
C SER A 233 59.84 -48.31 93.43
N GLU A 234 58.84 -48.25 94.31
CA GLU A 234 57.47 -47.86 93.93
C GLU A 234 57.39 -46.42 93.41
N ASP A 235 58.18 -45.50 93.99
CA ASP A 235 58.31 -44.12 93.50
C ASP A 235 59.17 -44.05 92.22
N SER A 236 60.07 -45.01 91.97
CA SER A 236 60.81 -45.13 90.69
C SER A 236 59.92 -45.64 89.56
N ASP A 237 59.17 -46.71 89.80
CA ASP A 237 58.24 -47.32 88.83
C ASP A 237 57.17 -46.29 88.38
N LYS A 238 56.73 -45.42 89.30
CA LYS A 238 55.86 -44.27 88.99
C LYS A 238 56.56 -43.22 88.12
N MET A 239 57.82 -42.86 88.41
CA MET A 239 58.57 -41.92 87.57
C MET A 239 58.80 -42.46 86.16
N ASP A 240 58.97 -43.77 85.99
CA ASP A 240 59.13 -44.39 84.68
C ASP A 240 57.80 -44.43 83.90
N GLU A 241 56.66 -44.76 84.54
CA GLU A 241 55.34 -44.73 83.90
C GLU A 241 54.86 -43.29 83.62
N ASP A 242 55.10 -42.33 84.52
CA ASP A 242 54.87 -40.89 84.27
C ASP A 242 55.73 -40.41 83.08
N SER A 243 57.00 -40.84 83.00
CA SER A 243 57.89 -40.50 81.87
C SER A 243 57.37 -41.07 80.54
N LYS A 244 56.84 -42.29 80.56
CA LYS A 244 56.18 -42.92 79.40
C LYS A 244 54.91 -42.17 78.99
N ILE A 245 54.03 -41.81 79.92
CA ILE A 245 52.84 -40.98 79.66
C ILE A 245 53.24 -39.62 79.07
N ILE A 246 54.29 -38.99 79.58
CA ILE A 246 54.83 -37.73 79.05
C ILE A 246 55.31 -37.88 77.60
N GLU A 247 55.96 -38.98 77.23
CA GLU A 247 56.43 -39.22 75.86
C GLU A 247 55.28 -39.55 74.91
N GLU A 248 54.31 -40.37 75.32
CA GLU A 248 53.08 -40.63 74.56
C GLU A 248 52.29 -39.33 74.28
N LEU A 249 52.23 -38.42 75.27
CA LEU A 249 51.62 -37.09 75.12
C LEU A 249 52.45 -36.16 74.20
N ARG A 250 53.79 -36.25 74.22
CA ARG A 250 54.66 -35.50 73.30
C ARG A 250 54.47 -35.95 71.86
N ASP A 251 54.46 -37.26 71.60
CA ASP A 251 54.25 -37.80 70.25
C ASP A 251 52.85 -37.52 69.72
N SER A 252 51.81 -37.63 70.56
CA SER A 252 50.46 -37.18 70.24
C SER A 252 50.42 -35.68 69.87
N ASN A 253 51.10 -34.82 70.63
CA ASN A 253 51.18 -33.40 70.34
C ASN A 253 51.96 -33.10 69.04
N ASN A 254 53.05 -33.83 68.79
CA ASN A 254 53.85 -33.73 67.56
C ASN A 254 53.04 -34.16 66.33
N TYR A 255 52.29 -35.26 66.43
CA TYR A 255 51.38 -35.74 65.39
C TYR A 255 50.28 -34.72 65.08
N LEU A 256 49.60 -34.19 66.10
CA LEU A 256 48.58 -33.14 65.94
C LEU A 256 49.17 -31.87 65.30
N ARG A 257 50.39 -31.47 65.70
CA ARG A 257 51.10 -30.32 65.12
C ARG A 257 51.46 -30.55 63.65
N ALA A 258 51.85 -31.76 63.27
CA ALA A 258 52.10 -32.15 61.89
C ALA A 258 50.81 -32.15 61.05
N GLN A 259 49.70 -32.65 61.60
CA GLN A 259 48.38 -32.63 60.97
C GLN A 259 47.88 -31.20 60.75
N VAL A 260 47.93 -30.33 61.77
CA VAL A 260 47.60 -28.90 61.64
C VAL A 260 48.48 -28.22 60.59
N SER A 261 49.77 -28.51 60.56
CA SER A 261 50.70 -27.98 59.55
C SER A 261 50.41 -28.48 58.14
N HIS A 262 49.84 -29.68 57.98
CA HIS A 262 49.35 -30.18 56.69
C HIS A 262 48.07 -29.45 56.27
N LEU A 263 47.09 -29.33 57.17
CA LEU A 263 45.82 -28.66 56.89
C LEU A 263 46.02 -27.19 56.53
N ASP A 264 46.91 -26.48 57.25
CA ASP A 264 47.30 -25.10 56.95
C ASP A 264 47.92 -24.95 55.53
N ARG A 265 48.83 -25.85 55.13
CA ARG A 265 49.39 -25.86 53.77
C ARG A 265 48.33 -26.14 52.70
N THR A 266 47.44 -27.12 52.95
CA THR A 266 46.36 -27.46 52.03
C THR A 266 45.34 -26.33 51.89
N LEU A 267 44.99 -25.63 52.98
CA LEU A 267 44.14 -24.44 52.96
C LEU A 267 44.79 -23.29 52.18
N LYS A 268 46.09 -23.03 52.39
CA LYS A 268 46.84 -22.01 51.63
C LYS A 268 46.90 -22.32 50.14
N GLN A 269 47.10 -23.59 49.77
CA GLN A 269 47.06 -24.03 48.38
C GLN A 269 45.65 -23.89 47.77
N ALA A 270 44.60 -24.28 48.51
CA ALA A 270 43.22 -24.12 48.06
C ALA A 270 42.86 -22.65 47.82
N LEU A 271 43.19 -21.75 48.77
CA LEU A 271 42.99 -20.31 48.64
C LEU A 271 43.75 -19.71 47.43
N ALA A 272 44.99 -20.14 47.19
CA ALA A 272 45.74 -19.71 46.02
C ALA A 272 45.06 -20.14 44.71
N SER A 273 44.63 -21.41 44.61
CA SER A 273 43.89 -21.90 43.42
C SER A 273 42.51 -21.24 43.26
N GLN A 274 41.86 -20.85 44.36
CA GLN A 274 40.57 -20.14 44.31
C GLN A 274 40.74 -18.73 43.74
N GLU A 275 41.78 -18.00 44.15
CA GLU A 275 42.07 -16.67 43.61
C GLU A 275 42.56 -16.73 42.15
N GLU A 276 43.34 -17.76 41.77
CA GLU A 276 43.72 -18.01 40.37
C GLU A 276 42.49 -18.28 39.48
N LEU A 277 41.57 -19.15 39.92
CA LEU A 277 40.31 -19.41 39.22
C LEU A 277 39.43 -18.17 39.12
N LYS A 278 39.38 -17.34 40.17
CA LYS A 278 38.67 -16.06 40.18
C LYS A 278 39.25 -15.08 39.17
N MET A 279 40.57 -14.90 39.14
CA MET A 279 41.25 -14.05 38.16
C MET A 279 41.08 -14.54 36.71
N ALA A 280 41.06 -15.85 36.49
CA ALA A 280 40.76 -16.45 35.20
C ALA A 280 39.31 -16.19 34.76
N ASN A 281 38.34 -16.41 35.67
CA ASN A 281 36.93 -16.12 35.46
C ASN A 281 36.67 -14.64 35.15
N ASP A 282 37.30 -13.72 35.90
CA ASP A 282 37.14 -12.27 35.67
C ASP A 282 37.73 -11.86 34.30
N SER A 283 38.80 -12.54 33.83
CA SER A 283 39.33 -12.38 32.48
C SER A 283 38.36 -12.91 31.40
N GLU A 284 37.70 -14.05 31.62
CA GLU A 284 36.68 -14.63 30.74
C GLU A 284 35.42 -13.73 30.65
N ILE A 285 34.99 -13.16 31.79
CA ILE A 285 33.89 -12.19 31.87
C ILE A 285 34.23 -10.91 31.09
N LEU A 286 35.47 -10.42 31.16
CA LEU A 286 35.90 -9.26 30.36
C LEU A 286 35.89 -9.56 28.85
N LYS A 287 36.45 -10.71 28.42
CA LYS A 287 36.46 -11.13 27.00
C LYS A 287 35.06 -11.34 26.43
N SER A 288 34.19 -12.01 27.18
CA SER A 288 32.80 -12.24 26.76
C SER A 288 32.00 -10.94 26.70
N LYS A 289 32.23 -10.00 27.64
CA LYS A 289 31.64 -8.65 27.59
C LYS A 289 32.15 -7.83 26.40
N GLU A 290 33.43 -7.94 26.04
CA GLU A 290 33.99 -7.32 24.84
C GLU A 290 33.36 -7.90 23.56
N ALA A 291 33.25 -9.23 23.45
CA ALA A 291 32.57 -9.89 22.34
C ALA A 291 31.08 -9.50 22.23
N ILE A 292 30.36 -9.36 23.36
CA ILE A 292 28.98 -8.86 23.40
C ILE A 292 28.91 -7.41 22.89
N ASN A 293 29.84 -6.53 23.29
CA ASN A 293 29.88 -5.15 22.80
C ASN A 293 30.13 -5.10 21.28
N ASP A 294 31.02 -5.93 20.75
CA ASP A 294 31.31 -6.01 19.31
C ASP A 294 30.13 -6.58 18.51
N LEU A 295 29.40 -7.56 19.06
CA LEU A 295 28.15 -8.07 18.47
C LEU A 295 27.04 -7.01 18.50
N ASN A 296 26.88 -6.28 19.60
CA ASN A 296 25.93 -5.16 19.70
C ASN A 296 26.27 -4.03 18.70
N LYS A 297 27.56 -3.74 18.50
CA LYS A 297 28.02 -2.77 17.50
C LYS A 297 27.73 -3.22 16.06
N LYS A 298 27.94 -4.51 15.75
CA LYS A 298 27.55 -5.11 14.46
C LYS A 298 26.04 -5.08 14.26
N LEU A 299 25.25 -5.37 15.29
CA LEU A 299 23.78 -5.30 15.26
C LEU A 299 23.28 -3.86 15.02
N ALA A 300 23.86 -2.87 15.71
CA ALA A 300 23.52 -1.46 15.50
C ALA A 300 23.85 -0.98 14.08
N ASN A 301 25.00 -1.37 13.53
CA ASN A 301 25.37 -1.08 12.14
C ASN A 301 24.40 -1.76 11.14
N CYS A 302 23.99 -2.99 11.41
CA CYS A 302 23.00 -3.72 10.60
C CYS A 302 21.64 -3.01 10.64
N MET A 303 21.15 -2.63 11.82
CA MET A 303 19.89 -1.89 11.99
C MET A 303 19.91 -0.57 11.23
N SER A 304 20.97 0.23 11.38
CA SER A 304 21.17 1.49 10.65
C SER A 304 21.19 1.30 9.12
N THR A 305 21.70 0.15 8.64
CA THR A 305 21.70 -0.21 7.21
C THR A 305 20.29 -0.60 6.73
N ILE A 306 19.51 -1.31 7.56
CA ILE A 306 18.11 -1.64 7.31
C ILE A 306 17.25 -0.37 7.30
N ASP A 307 17.43 0.54 8.25
CA ASP A 307 16.73 1.83 8.32
C ASP A 307 17.03 2.70 7.08
N ALA A 308 18.29 2.77 6.65
CA ALA A 308 18.66 3.43 5.40
C ALA A 308 17.97 2.81 4.18
N LYS A 309 17.87 1.47 4.10
CA LYS A 309 17.15 0.77 3.02
C LYS A 309 15.63 0.93 3.10
N ASN A 310 15.06 1.04 4.29
CA ASN A 310 13.64 1.38 4.47
C ASN A 310 13.34 2.80 3.96
N ILE A 311 14.24 3.76 4.18
CA ILE A 311 14.15 5.12 3.63
C ILE A 311 14.29 5.10 2.10
N GLU A 312 15.24 4.35 1.54
CA GLU A 312 15.35 4.16 0.08
C GLU A 312 14.07 3.56 -0.53
N LEU A 313 13.50 2.52 0.08
CA LEU A 313 12.26 1.89 -0.37
C LEU A 313 11.07 2.85 -0.29
N LEU A 314 10.93 3.62 0.79
CA LEU A 314 9.88 4.64 0.92
C LEU A 314 10.01 5.74 -0.13
N ASN A 315 11.24 6.19 -0.43
CA ASN A 315 11.50 7.16 -1.49
C ASN A 315 11.16 6.60 -2.88
N LEU A 316 11.52 5.34 -3.16
CA LEU A 316 11.17 4.65 -4.41
C LEU A 316 9.66 4.44 -4.55
N GLN A 317 8.96 4.05 -3.49
CA GLN A 317 7.50 3.94 -3.46
C GLN A 317 6.83 5.31 -3.69
N THR A 318 7.39 6.37 -3.13
CA THR A 318 6.91 7.75 -3.34
C THR A 318 7.11 8.18 -4.80
N ALA A 319 8.28 7.91 -5.39
CA ALA A 319 8.56 8.20 -6.79
C ALA A 319 7.67 7.39 -7.75
N LEU A 320 7.42 6.11 -7.46
CA LEU A 320 6.46 5.29 -8.21
C LEU A 320 5.04 5.85 -8.13
N GLY A 321 4.60 6.30 -6.95
CA GLY A 321 3.30 6.98 -6.79
C GLY A 321 3.21 8.28 -7.59
N GLN A 322 4.30 9.05 -7.68
CA GLN A 322 4.39 10.23 -8.54
C GLN A 322 4.31 9.87 -10.02
N TYR A 323 5.03 8.85 -10.48
CA TYR A 323 4.95 8.39 -11.87
C TYR A 323 3.56 7.86 -12.24
N TYR A 324 2.85 7.16 -11.36
CA TYR A 324 1.47 6.75 -11.62
C TYR A 324 0.53 7.96 -11.77
N ALA A 325 0.66 8.98 -10.93
CA ALA A 325 -0.12 10.22 -11.05
C ALA A 325 0.24 11.03 -12.32
N GLU A 326 1.51 11.01 -12.73
CA GLU A 326 1.95 11.67 -13.97
C GLU A 326 1.47 10.91 -15.23
N ILE A 327 1.44 9.57 -15.20
CA ILE A 327 0.84 8.74 -16.26
C ILE A 327 -0.67 9.01 -16.36
N GLU A 328 -1.40 9.03 -15.24
CA GLU A 328 -2.83 9.36 -15.23
C GLU A 328 -3.09 10.76 -15.80
N ALA A 329 -2.32 11.77 -15.38
CA ALA A 329 -2.40 13.12 -15.92
C ALA A 329 -2.06 13.19 -17.42
N MET A 330 -1.08 12.41 -17.88
CA MET A 330 -0.73 12.30 -19.31
C MET A 330 -1.87 11.68 -20.13
N GLU A 331 -2.51 10.62 -19.64
CA GLU A 331 -3.69 10.05 -20.31
C GLU A 331 -4.85 11.05 -20.35
N HIS A 332 -5.07 11.83 -19.30
CA HIS A 332 -6.07 12.91 -19.32
C HIS A 332 -5.80 13.92 -20.43
N LEU A 333 -4.55 14.39 -20.55
CA LEU A 333 -4.13 15.30 -21.62
C LEU A 333 -4.21 14.66 -23.02
N GLU A 334 -3.90 13.36 -23.16
CA GLU A 334 -4.05 12.66 -24.44
C GLU A 334 -5.52 12.54 -24.86
N ARG A 335 -6.43 12.26 -23.92
CA ARG A 335 -7.88 12.22 -24.15
C ARG A 335 -8.43 13.60 -24.56
N GLU A 336 -7.98 14.67 -23.92
CA GLU A 336 -8.31 16.05 -24.32
C GLU A 336 -7.76 16.42 -25.71
N LEU A 337 -6.52 16.01 -26.01
CA LEU A 337 -5.87 16.24 -27.30
C LEU A 337 -6.57 15.47 -28.42
N ALA A 338 -7.03 14.24 -28.17
CA ALA A 338 -7.84 13.45 -29.10
C ALA A 338 -9.19 14.14 -29.38
N HIS A 339 -9.89 14.60 -28.34
CA HIS A 339 -11.13 15.38 -28.50
C HIS A 339 -10.91 16.68 -29.30
N ALA A 340 -9.84 17.44 -29.00
CA ALA A 340 -9.49 18.64 -29.74
C ALA A 340 -9.19 18.35 -31.23
N ARG A 341 -8.54 17.23 -31.55
CA ARG A 341 -8.34 16.76 -32.93
C ARG A 341 -9.67 16.41 -33.62
N GLU A 342 -10.61 15.80 -32.91
CA GLU A 342 -11.95 15.48 -33.44
C GLU A 342 -12.74 16.76 -33.76
N GLU A 343 -12.73 17.75 -32.88
CA GLU A 343 -13.36 19.05 -33.13
C GLU A 343 -12.69 19.82 -34.29
N ILE A 344 -11.36 19.79 -34.40
CA ILE A 344 -10.65 20.34 -35.56
C ILE A 344 -11.05 19.62 -36.86
N ALA A 345 -11.25 18.30 -36.83
CA ALA A 345 -11.71 17.54 -37.99
C ALA A 345 -13.16 17.90 -38.37
N LYS A 346 -14.07 18.01 -37.41
CA LYS A 346 -15.46 18.47 -37.61
C LYS A 346 -15.50 19.89 -38.21
N LEU A 347 -14.75 20.82 -37.64
CA LEU A 347 -14.66 22.20 -38.15
C LEU A 347 -14.04 22.24 -39.56
N SER A 348 -13.03 21.42 -39.86
CA SER A 348 -12.46 21.31 -41.20
C SER A 348 -13.45 20.73 -42.22
N GLN A 349 -14.30 19.78 -41.82
CA GLN A 349 -15.37 19.24 -42.65
C GLN A 349 -16.47 20.28 -42.91
N LEU A 350 -16.90 21.01 -41.87
CA LEU A 350 -17.88 22.09 -41.99
C LEU A 350 -17.38 23.23 -42.87
N LEU A 351 -16.09 23.57 -42.79
CA LEU A 351 -15.46 24.56 -43.67
C LEU A 351 -15.49 24.11 -45.14
N LYS A 352 -15.10 22.87 -45.44
CA LYS A 352 -15.14 22.32 -46.81
C LYS A 352 -16.56 22.28 -47.40
N GLU A 353 -17.56 21.95 -46.57
CA GLU A 353 -18.98 21.99 -46.96
C GLU A 353 -19.44 23.43 -47.23
N ALA A 354 -19.03 24.40 -46.40
CA ALA A 354 -19.34 25.81 -46.61
C ALA A 354 -18.67 26.37 -47.88
N ASP A 355 -17.40 26.05 -48.13
CA ASP A 355 -16.67 26.42 -49.33
C ASP A 355 -17.31 25.81 -50.59
N HIS A 356 -17.63 24.52 -50.58
CA HIS A 356 -18.31 23.86 -51.70
C HIS A 356 -19.67 24.49 -52.00
N ARG A 357 -20.45 24.81 -50.97
CA ARG A 357 -21.74 25.50 -51.10
C ARG A 357 -21.60 26.93 -51.63
N ALA A 358 -20.55 27.65 -51.23
CA ALA A 358 -20.22 28.97 -51.77
C ALA A 358 -19.80 28.90 -53.25
N ASP A 359 -19.07 27.85 -53.65
CA ASP A 359 -18.70 27.60 -55.04
C ASP A 359 -19.92 27.24 -55.91
N VAL A 360 -20.81 26.36 -55.43
CA VAL A 360 -22.08 26.05 -56.11
C VAL A 360 -22.92 27.33 -56.31
N SER A 361 -23.11 28.12 -55.24
CA SER A 361 -23.87 29.38 -55.34
C SER A 361 -23.21 30.43 -56.24
N ARG A 362 -21.87 30.44 -56.34
CA ARG A 362 -21.15 31.28 -57.32
C ARG A 362 -21.43 30.82 -58.75
N ASN A 363 -21.37 29.52 -59.02
CA ASN A 363 -21.64 28.94 -60.33
C ASN A 363 -23.10 29.20 -60.76
N GLU A 364 -24.07 29.01 -59.87
CA GLU A 364 -25.48 29.35 -60.09
C GLU A 364 -25.66 30.84 -60.44
N LYS A 365 -24.99 31.73 -59.69
CA LYS A 365 -25.01 33.17 -59.95
C LYS A 365 -24.39 33.52 -61.31
N GLU A 366 -23.29 32.88 -61.68
CA GLU A 366 -22.65 33.07 -63.00
C GLU A 366 -23.53 32.54 -64.14
N GLU A 367 -24.23 31.42 -63.96
CA GLU A 367 -25.21 30.92 -64.92
C GLU A 367 -26.42 31.87 -65.07
N ILE A 368 -26.93 32.41 -63.96
CA ILE A 368 -28.01 33.41 -63.95
C ILE A 368 -27.55 34.70 -64.66
N LEU A 369 -26.32 35.16 -64.43
CA LEU A 369 -25.75 36.32 -65.14
C LEU A 369 -25.56 36.04 -66.65
N GLY A 370 -25.17 34.83 -67.02
CA GLY A 370 -25.11 34.39 -68.42
C GLY A 370 -26.48 34.41 -69.10
N LYS A 371 -27.49 33.81 -68.46
CA LYS A 371 -28.90 33.84 -68.88
C LYS A 371 -29.45 35.27 -68.98
N LEU A 372 -29.11 36.14 -68.03
CA LEU A 372 -29.49 37.56 -68.03
C LEU A 372 -28.87 38.29 -69.22
N SER A 373 -27.57 38.12 -69.47
CA SER A 373 -26.89 38.73 -70.64
C SER A 373 -27.44 38.21 -71.98
N GLN A 374 -27.83 36.93 -72.06
CA GLN A 374 -28.51 36.39 -73.24
C GLN A 374 -29.89 37.05 -73.43
N SER A 375 -30.67 37.18 -72.35
CA SER A 375 -31.98 37.85 -72.37
C SER A 375 -31.86 39.33 -72.75
N GLU A 376 -30.85 40.04 -72.26
CA GLU A 376 -30.55 41.44 -72.59
C GLU A 376 -30.18 41.62 -74.08
N LYS A 377 -29.37 40.71 -74.65
CA LYS A 377 -29.07 40.68 -76.09
C LYS A 377 -30.34 40.46 -76.92
N VAL A 378 -31.18 39.49 -76.54
CA VAL A 378 -32.47 39.25 -77.19
C VAL A 378 -33.41 40.45 -77.04
N GLN A 379 -33.43 41.13 -75.89
CA GLN A 379 -34.26 42.32 -75.67
C GLN A 379 -33.76 43.52 -76.50
N THR A 380 -32.45 43.75 -76.60
CA THR A 380 -31.88 44.83 -77.41
C THR A 380 -32.06 44.57 -78.91
N GLU A 381 -31.94 43.32 -79.36
CA GLU A 381 -32.38 42.91 -80.70
C GLU A 381 -33.85 43.22 -80.94
N TRP A 382 -34.77 42.79 -80.06
CA TRP A 382 -36.20 43.06 -80.20
C TRP A 382 -36.50 44.56 -80.21
N ARG A 383 -35.88 45.37 -79.35
CA ARG A 383 -35.98 46.84 -79.39
C ARG A 383 -35.55 47.37 -80.76
N SER A 384 -34.43 46.90 -81.33
CA SER A 384 -33.99 47.32 -82.67
C SER A 384 -34.96 46.93 -83.79
N ARG A 385 -35.67 45.80 -83.65
CA ARG A 385 -36.73 45.36 -84.58
C ARG A 385 -37.98 46.24 -84.43
N VAL A 386 -38.37 46.59 -83.20
CA VAL A 386 -39.47 47.52 -82.92
C VAL A 386 -39.17 48.90 -83.54
N THR A 387 -38.00 49.50 -83.29
CA THR A 387 -37.65 50.80 -83.87
C THR A 387 -37.62 50.79 -85.41
N LYS A 388 -37.15 49.71 -86.04
CA LYS A 388 -37.25 49.55 -87.51
C LYS A 388 -38.70 49.51 -88.00
N LEU A 389 -39.58 48.81 -87.29
CA LEU A 389 -41.01 48.75 -87.60
C LEU A 389 -41.71 50.09 -87.33
N GLU A 390 -41.30 50.85 -86.32
CA GLU A 390 -41.77 52.21 -86.04
C GLU A 390 -41.36 53.18 -87.16
N ASP A 391 -40.09 53.14 -87.59
CA ASP A 391 -39.57 53.88 -88.75
C ASP A 391 -40.33 53.54 -90.04
N ASP A 392 -40.56 52.25 -90.31
CA ASP A 392 -41.31 51.82 -91.50
C ASP A 392 -42.80 52.18 -91.41
N ASN A 393 -43.40 52.14 -90.21
CA ASN A 393 -44.76 52.65 -90.00
C ASN A 393 -44.83 54.16 -90.23
N ALA A 394 -43.82 54.93 -89.79
CA ALA A 394 -43.72 56.36 -90.05
C ALA A 394 -43.53 56.68 -91.54
N LYS A 395 -42.71 55.91 -92.27
CA LYS A 395 -42.58 55.99 -93.74
C LYS A 395 -43.92 55.71 -94.43
N LEU A 396 -44.62 54.64 -94.04
CA LEU A 396 -45.94 54.29 -94.60
C LEU A 396 -46.99 55.37 -94.31
N ARG A 397 -47.03 55.93 -93.09
CA ARG A 397 -47.90 57.07 -92.75
C ARG A 397 -47.60 58.28 -93.63
N LYS A 398 -46.32 58.62 -93.84
CA LYS A 398 -45.90 59.73 -94.70
C LYS A 398 -46.27 59.52 -96.17
N VAL A 399 -46.15 58.30 -96.69
CA VAL A 399 -46.59 57.96 -98.07
C VAL A 399 -48.11 58.02 -98.19
N LEU A 400 -48.85 57.57 -97.17
CA LEU A 400 -50.31 57.69 -97.10
C LEU A 400 -50.78 59.15 -97.01
N GLU A 401 -50.10 59.98 -96.23
CA GLU A 401 -50.38 61.41 -96.13
C GLU A 401 -50.09 62.13 -97.45
N GLN A 402 -49.00 61.78 -98.14
CA GLN A 402 -48.68 62.29 -99.48
C GLN A 402 -49.70 61.83 -100.53
N SER A 403 -50.16 60.58 -100.49
CA SER A 403 -51.16 60.08 -101.45
C SER A 403 -52.55 60.66 -101.18
N MET A 404 -52.94 60.84 -99.92
CA MET A 404 -54.15 61.56 -99.50
C MET A 404 -54.09 63.04 -99.92
N THR A 405 -52.94 63.69 -99.75
CA THR A 405 -52.73 65.08 -100.20
C THR A 405 -52.86 65.19 -101.73
N ARG A 406 -52.31 64.22 -102.48
CA ARG A 406 -52.46 64.14 -103.94
C ARG A 406 -53.92 63.89 -104.34
N LEU A 407 -54.62 62.98 -103.67
CA LEU A 407 -56.03 62.68 -103.92
C LEU A 407 -56.90 63.91 -103.70
N ASN A 408 -56.78 64.55 -102.53
CA ASN A 408 -57.53 65.76 -102.19
C ASN A 408 -57.25 66.88 -103.20
N ARG A 409 -55.99 67.07 -103.62
CA ARG A 409 -55.62 68.07 -104.63
C ARG A 409 -56.18 67.74 -106.02
N MET A 410 -56.28 66.47 -106.41
CA MET A 410 -56.90 66.06 -107.67
C MET A 410 -58.45 66.09 -107.61
N SER A 411 -59.04 65.98 -106.43
CA SER A 411 -60.50 66.01 -106.22
C SER A 411 -61.08 67.42 -106.06
N ILE A 412 -60.26 68.44 -105.76
CA ILE A 412 -60.73 69.81 -105.52
C ILE A 412 -60.81 70.65 -106.81
N ASP A 413 -60.06 70.26 -107.84
CA ASP A 413 -60.02 70.93 -109.16
C ASP A 413 -61.18 70.50 -110.10
N SER A 414 -61.90 69.41 -109.80
CA SER A 414 -62.99 68.88 -110.66
C SER A 414 -64.33 69.58 -110.48
N ASP A 415 -64.62 70.08 -109.28
CA ASP A 415 -66.01 70.35 -108.86
C ASP A 415 -66.47 71.79 -109.13
N TYR A 416 -65.61 72.65 -109.67
CA TYR A 416 -65.83 74.10 -109.75
C TYR A 416 -66.03 74.68 -111.16
N LEU A 417 -66.01 73.85 -112.23
CA LEU A 417 -65.96 74.32 -113.63
C LEU A 417 -67.04 73.72 -114.54
N VAL A 418 -68.31 74.03 -114.28
CA VAL A 418 -69.40 73.79 -115.24
C VAL A 418 -69.29 74.80 -116.40
N ASP A 419 -69.10 74.34 -117.65
CA ASP A 419 -68.92 75.24 -118.80
C ASP A 419 -70.11 76.19 -118.96
N ARG A 420 -69.83 77.50 -118.90
CA ARG A 420 -70.77 78.59 -119.12
C ARG A 420 -71.60 78.44 -120.41
N ARG A 421 -71.08 77.78 -121.45
CA ARG A 421 -71.82 77.49 -122.68
C ARG A 421 -72.96 76.50 -122.45
N ILE A 422 -72.76 75.49 -121.60
CA ILE A 422 -73.80 74.53 -121.21
C ILE A 422 -74.88 75.25 -120.40
N VAL A 423 -74.46 76.06 -119.42
CA VAL A 423 -75.37 76.90 -118.59
C VAL A 423 -76.25 77.81 -119.46
N ILE A 424 -75.65 78.58 -120.37
CA ILE A 424 -76.38 79.48 -121.29
C ILE A 424 -77.33 78.67 -122.18
N LYS A 425 -76.88 77.54 -122.74
CA LYS A 425 -77.70 76.73 -123.65
C LYS A 425 -78.92 76.14 -122.94
N LEU A 426 -78.77 75.68 -121.70
CA LEU A 426 -79.87 75.20 -120.86
C LEU A 426 -80.92 76.30 -120.61
N LEU A 427 -80.49 77.48 -120.17
CA LEU A 427 -81.35 78.67 -119.98
C LEU A 427 -82.10 79.05 -121.26
N VAL A 428 -81.41 79.07 -122.41
CA VAL A 428 -82.02 79.38 -123.71
C VAL A 428 -83.06 78.33 -124.09
N THR A 429 -82.79 77.03 -123.91
CA THR A 429 -83.81 75.99 -124.16
C THR A 429 -84.99 76.04 -123.22
N TYR A 430 -84.81 76.45 -121.96
CA TYR A 430 -85.88 76.57 -120.97
C TYR A 430 -86.89 77.66 -121.38
N PHE A 431 -86.42 78.83 -121.79
CA PHE A 431 -87.28 79.89 -122.33
C PHE A 431 -87.86 79.54 -123.72
N GLN A 432 -87.05 79.00 -124.64
CA GLN A 432 -87.53 78.67 -126.00
C GLN A 432 -88.56 77.54 -126.04
N ARG A 433 -88.54 76.60 -125.09
CA ARG A 433 -89.52 75.50 -124.97
C ARG A 433 -90.60 75.77 -123.91
N ASN A 434 -90.97 77.04 -123.76
CA ASN A 434 -92.14 77.48 -122.99
C ASN A 434 -92.16 76.93 -121.54
N HIS A 435 -91.02 77.06 -120.84
CA HIS A 435 -90.82 76.64 -119.44
C HIS A 435 -90.89 75.12 -119.17
N SER A 436 -90.44 74.29 -120.12
CA SER A 436 -90.42 72.82 -119.97
C SER A 436 -89.72 72.31 -118.69
N ARG A 437 -90.45 71.55 -117.87
CA ARG A 437 -90.04 71.07 -116.53
C ARG A 437 -88.78 70.20 -116.52
N GLU A 438 -88.58 69.40 -117.57
CA GLU A 438 -87.42 68.50 -117.74
C GLU A 438 -86.10 69.27 -117.85
N VAL A 439 -86.09 70.41 -118.55
CA VAL A 439 -84.91 71.27 -118.68
C VAL A 439 -84.57 71.93 -117.34
N LEU A 440 -85.59 72.32 -116.56
CA LEU A 440 -85.38 72.86 -115.21
C LEU A 440 -84.78 71.80 -114.26
N ASP A 441 -85.26 70.56 -114.31
CA ASP A 441 -84.70 69.46 -113.49
C ASP A 441 -83.28 69.07 -113.92
N LEU A 442 -82.96 69.13 -115.22
CA LEU A 442 -81.60 68.97 -115.72
C LEU A 442 -80.68 70.13 -115.28
N MET A 443 -81.17 71.37 -115.30
CA MET A 443 -80.44 72.53 -114.76
C MET A 443 -80.12 72.37 -113.27
N VAL A 444 -81.10 71.97 -112.47
CA VAL A 444 -80.93 71.69 -111.03
C VAL A 444 -79.78 70.70 -110.81
N ARG A 445 -79.79 69.58 -111.55
CA ARG A 445 -78.78 68.52 -111.43
C ARG A 445 -77.39 68.90 -111.97
N MET A 446 -77.30 69.80 -112.96
CA MET A 446 -76.02 70.19 -113.58
C MET A 446 -75.41 71.49 -113.02
N LEU A 447 -76.19 72.37 -112.39
CA LEU A 447 -75.70 73.60 -111.75
C LEU A 447 -75.67 73.49 -110.21
N GLY A 448 -76.26 72.45 -109.62
CA GLY A 448 -76.35 72.32 -108.16
C GLY A 448 -77.31 73.32 -107.51
N PHE A 449 -78.38 73.73 -108.21
CA PHE A 449 -79.45 74.50 -107.56
C PHE A 449 -80.14 73.65 -106.49
N SER A 450 -80.50 74.24 -105.36
CA SER A 450 -81.31 73.56 -104.34
C SER A 450 -82.76 73.41 -104.79
N ASP A 451 -83.50 72.43 -104.24
CA ASP A 451 -84.90 72.22 -104.58
C ASP A 451 -85.80 73.43 -104.19
N GLU A 452 -85.36 74.30 -103.27
CA GLU A 452 -86.02 75.59 -103.00
C GLU A 452 -85.98 76.56 -104.19
N ASP A 453 -84.86 76.63 -104.92
CA ASP A 453 -84.73 77.51 -106.10
C ASP A 453 -85.48 76.93 -107.31
N LYS A 454 -85.50 75.60 -107.42
CA LYS A 454 -86.37 74.86 -108.34
C LYS A 454 -87.85 75.20 -108.10
N GLN A 455 -88.30 75.34 -106.84
CA GLN A 455 -89.66 75.78 -106.52
C GLN A 455 -89.91 77.26 -106.88
N ARG A 456 -88.94 78.15 -106.67
CA ARG A 456 -89.05 79.58 -107.03
C ARG A 456 -89.20 79.81 -108.54
N ILE A 457 -88.53 79.00 -109.36
CA ILE A 457 -88.55 79.10 -110.82
C ILE A 457 -89.66 78.23 -111.46
N GLY A 458 -90.05 77.13 -110.79
CA GLY A 458 -91.01 76.14 -111.29
C GLY A 458 -92.49 76.41 -110.99
N GLY A 459 -92.83 77.27 -110.03
CA GLY A 459 -94.18 77.82 -109.87
C GLY A 459 -95.25 76.90 -109.25
N ALA A 460 -95.21 76.76 -107.91
CA ALA A 460 -96.30 76.31 -107.04
C ALA A 460 -96.73 74.81 -107.07
N GLN A 461 -97.53 74.49 -106.04
CA GLN A 461 -98.25 73.24 -105.74
C GLN A 461 -97.47 71.98 -105.28
N HIS A 462 -98.09 71.34 -104.26
CA HIS A 462 -97.85 70.01 -103.68
C HIS A 462 -96.50 69.72 -102.99
N GLY A 463 -96.59 69.41 -101.68
CA GLY A 463 -95.55 68.73 -100.90
C GLY A 463 -95.88 67.25 -100.66
N SER A 464 -95.24 66.65 -99.66
CA SER A 464 -95.13 65.19 -99.42
C SER A 464 -94.14 64.50 -100.40
N GLY A 465 -93.24 63.60 -99.96
CA GLY A 465 -92.87 63.26 -98.59
C GLY A 465 -92.03 61.96 -98.46
N LYS A 466 -91.42 61.77 -97.29
CA LYS A 466 -91.30 60.50 -96.54
C LYS A 466 -90.67 59.25 -97.23
N GLY A 467 -89.43 58.93 -96.85
CA GLY A 467 -88.95 57.52 -96.68
C GLY A 467 -87.78 57.03 -97.57
N VAL A 468 -87.24 55.79 -97.42
CA VAL A 468 -87.04 54.91 -96.23
C VAL A 468 -86.19 53.64 -96.58
N VAL A 469 -85.44 53.09 -95.60
CA VAL A 469 -84.76 51.73 -95.49
C VAL A 469 -83.66 51.22 -96.46
N ARG A 470 -82.83 50.31 -95.89
CA ARG A 470 -82.09 49.15 -96.46
C ARG A 470 -80.85 49.41 -97.36
N GLY A 471 -79.74 48.64 -97.27
CA GLY A 471 -79.27 47.68 -96.23
C GLY A 471 -78.74 46.32 -96.73
N VAL A 472 -78.15 45.54 -95.80
CA VAL A 472 -77.77 44.08 -95.89
C VAL A 472 -76.39 43.75 -96.52
N LEU A 473 -75.79 42.62 -96.05
CA LEU A 473 -74.48 41.99 -96.35
C LEU A 473 -73.28 42.50 -95.51
N GLY A 474 -72.46 41.66 -94.85
CA GLY A 474 -72.53 40.20 -94.69
C GLY A 474 -71.56 39.62 -93.62
N LEU A 475 -71.91 38.45 -93.06
CA LEU A 475 -71.24 37.62 -92.05
C LEU A 475 -70.42 36.46 -92.73
N PRO A 476 -69.77 35.47 -92.04
CA PRO A 476 -69.07 35.40 -90.72
C PRO A 476 -67.76 34.52 -90.71
N SER A 477 -67.20 34.27 -89.51
CA SER A 477 -66.61 32.99 -88.98
C SER A 477 -65.45 32.21 -89.71
N ARG A 478 -64.33 31.84 -89.03
CA ARG A 478 -64.07 30.77 -88.01
C ARG A 478 -63.74 29.39 -88.67
N LEU A 479 -62.62 28.71 -88.37
CA LEU A 479 -62.51 27.63 -87.36
C LEU A 479 -61.10 26.96 -87.30
N VAL A 480 -60.76 26.37 -86.12
CA VAL A 480 -59.75 25.30 -85.83
C VAL A 480 -58.26 25.62 -86.11
N GLY A 481 -57.28 25.30 -85.24
CA GLY A 481 -57.21 24.77 -83.86
C GLY A 481 -55.87 25.22 -83.24
N GLY A 482 -55.59 25.23 -81.93
CA GLY A 482 -55.81 24.20 -80.89
C GLY A 482 -54.48 23.48 -80.63
N LEU A 483 -53.90 23.38 -79.42
CA LEU A 483 -54.21 23.93 -78.08
C LEU A 483 -53.05 24.91 -77.68
N LEU A 484 -52.65 25.31 -76.46
CA LEU A 484 -53.00 25.24 -75.01
C LEU A 484 -52.28 26.49 -74.39
N GLY A 485 -52.44 27.07 -73.19
CA GLY A 485 -53.18 26.91 -71.92
C GLY A 485 -52.21 27.34 -70.77
N GLY A 486 -52.59 27.94 -69.63
CA GLY A 486 -53.90 28.22 -69.01
C GLY A 486 -54.07 27.43 -67.70
N ASN A 487 -54.42 28.01 -66.54
CA ASN A 487 -54.67 29.42 -66.18
C ASN A 487 -54.57 29.61 -64.63
N SER A 488 -54.93 30.79 -64.08
CA SER A 488 -55.02 31.02 -62.63
C SER A 488 -56.46 30.85 -62.08
N THR A 489 -56.58 30.75 -60.74
CA THR A 489 -57.76 30.73 -59.84
C THR A 489 -58.81 29.62 -59.98
N ASP A 490 -58.87 28.76 -58.95
CA ASP A 490 -60.02 28.22 -58.19
C ASP A 490 -61.35 27.86 -58.90
N THR A 491 -62.06 26.78 -58.56
CA THR A 491 -62.12 26.03 -57.28
C THR A 491 -62.54 24.56 -57.47
N ALA A 492 -62.40 23.75 -56.40
CA ALA A 492 -63.10 22.48 -56.10
C ALA A 492 -62.49 21.12 -56.54
N ALA A 493 -61.77 20.53 -55.58
CA ALA A 493 -61.80 19.11 -55.16
C ALA A 493 -61.13 17.99 -56.00
N ASN A 494 -59.93 17.62 -55.53
CA ASN A 494 -59.47 16.25 -55.21
C ASN A 494 -59.20 15.23 -56.36
N ALA A 495 -58.08 14.49 -56.37
CA ALA A 495 -56.91 14.54 -55.47
C ALA A 495 -55.65 13.93 -56.13
N GLY A 496 -54.46 14.45 -55.73
CA GLY A 496 -53.14 13.91 -56.06
C GLY A 496 -52.64 14.21 -57.48
N SER A 497 -51.39 14.64 -57.71
CA SER A 497 -50.36 15.10 -56.77
C SER A 497 -49.37 16.01 -57.54
N ASP A 498 -48.68 16.99 -56.97
CA ASP A 498 -48.69 17.52 -55.60
C ASP A 498 -48.75 19.05 -55.61
N ASN A 499 -49.51 19.64 -54.67
CA ASN A 499 -49.58 21.08 -54.43
C ASN A 499 -49.91 21.31 -52.95
N GLN A 500 -48.98 21.84 -52.14
CA GLN A 500 -49.34 22.35 -50.80
C GLN A 500 -50.09 23.66 -50.97
N SER A 501 -51.39 23.64 -50.63
CA SER A 501 -52.30 24.75 -50.83
C SER A 501 -52.06 25.86 -49.81
N PHE A 502 -52.52 27.08 -50.13
CA PHE A 502 -52.63 28.16 -49.14
C PHE A 502 -53.49 27.73 -47.94
N ALA A 503 -54.46 26.82 -48.14
CA ALA A 503 -55.23 26.21 -47.06
C ALA A 503 -54.38 25.30 -46.15
N ASP A 504 -53.46 24.51 -46.71
CA ASP A 504 -52.55 23.66 -45.93
C ASP A 504 -51.55 24.52 -45.15
N LEU A 505 -51.02 25.59 -45.79
CA LEU A 505 -50.21 26.60 -45.10
C LEU A 505 -50.98 27.35 -44.00
N TRP A 506 -52.30 27.51 -44.14
CA TRP A 506 -53.15 28.07 -43.07
C TRP A 506 -53.43 27.07 -41.95
N VAL A 507 -53.53 25.77 -42.26
CA VAL A 507 -53.66 24.71 -41.25
C VAL A 507 -52.34 24.54 -40.50
N ASP A 508 -51.19 24.53 -41.18
CA ASP A 508 -49.86 24.58 -40.57
C ASP A 508 -49.66 25.86 -39.75
N PHE A 509 -50.12 27.02 -40.23
CA PHE A 509 -50.06 28.27 -39.45
C PHE A 509 -50.92 28.18 -38.19
N LEU A 510 -52.15 27.66 -38.26
CA LEU A 510 -53.01 27.49 -37.09
C LEU A 510 -52.45 26.45 -36.10
N LEU A 511 -51.96 25.31 -36.59
CA LEU A 511 -51.30 24.29 -35.76
C LEU A 511 -50.07 24.87 -35.05
N LYS A 512 -49.23 25.61 -35.79
CA LYS A 512 -48.03 26.27 -35.27
C LYS A 512 -48.33 27.43 -34.33
N GLU A 513 -49.41 28.18 -34.57
CA GLU A 513 -49.89 29.22 -33.64
C GLU A 513 -50.43 28.59 -32.35
N THR A 514 -51.12 27.43 -32.42
CA THR A 514 -51.48 26.68 -31.21
C THR A 514 -50.27 26.09 -30.48
N GLU A 515 -49.27 25.55 -31.20
CA GLU A 515 -48.03 25.02 -30.60
C GLU A 515 -47.19 26.13 -29.96
N GLU A 516 -47.09 27.32 -30.59
CA GLU A 516 -46.45 28.49 -29.98
C GLU A 516 -47.21 28.99 -28.74
N ARG A 517 -48.54 28.87 -28.72
CA ARG A 517 -49.35 29.25 -27.55
C ARG A 517 -49.08 28.32 -26.36
N GLU A 518 -49.08 27.01 -26.61
CA GLU A 518 -48.75 25.99 -25.61
C GLU A 518 -47.28 26.10 -25.14
N LYS A 519 -46.33 26.44 -26.03
CA LYS A 519 -44.93 26.76 -25.67
C LYS A 519 -44.77 28.05 -24.86
N ARG A 520 -45.61 29.08 -25.07
CA ARG A 520 -45.58 30.30 -24.24
C ARG A 520 -46.18 30.04 -22.86
N GLU A 521 -47.32 29.35 -22.79
CA GLU A 521 -47.99 28.99 -21.55
C GLU A 521 -47.17 28.00 -20.69
N SER A 522 -46.27 27.20 -21.29
CA SER A 522 -45.28 26.38 -20.57
C SER A 522 -43.94 27.07 -20.26
N SER A 523 -43.62 28.19 -20.90
CA SER A 523 -42.34 28.91 -20.70
C SER A 523 -42.39 30.02 -19.65
N GLU A 524 -43.57 30.52 -19.26
CA GLU A 524 -43.69 31.70 -18.38
C GLU A 524 -43.54 31.38 -16.87
N ASN A 525 -43.44 30.10 -16.46
CA ASN A 525 -43.52 29.71 -15.05
C ASN A 525 -42.18 29.39 -14.34
N THR A 526 -41.02 29.46 -15.01
CA THR A 526 -39.70 29.23 -14.39
C THR A 526 -38.66 30.28 -14.82
N GLY A 527 -38.94 31.56 -14.57
CA GLY A 527 -38.17 32.69 -15.09
C GLY A 527 -37.83 33.80 -14.09
N LYS A 528 -37.50 33.48 -12.82
CA LYS A 528 -37.06 34.50 -11.85
C LYS A 528 -36.24 33.97 -10.66
N ALA A 529 -35.35 34.83 -10.18
CA ALA A 529 -34.50 34.75 -8.98
C ALA A 529 -33.16 33.99 -9.10
N MET A 530 -32.12 34.72 -9.53
CA MET A 530 -30.72 34.42 -9.21
C MET A 530 -30.10 35.68 -8.59
N GLU A 531 -29.84 35.68 -7.28
CA GLU A 531 -28.62 36.26 -6.68
C GLU A 531 -28.49 35.96 -5.17
N ASN A 532 -27.24 35.72 -4.75
CA ASN A 532 -26.63 36.02 -3.45
C ASN A 532 -27.08 35.32 -2.14
N SER A 533 -26.35 34.23 -1.85
CA SER A 533 -25.34 34.19 -0.76
C SER A 533 -25.63 33.51 0.59
N SER A 534 -24.57 32.86 1.08
CA SER A 534 -24.26 32.43 2.47
C SER A 534 -24.98 31.22 3.11
N ASP A 535 -24.12 30.27 3.50
CA ASP A 535 -24.13 29.45 4.73
C ASP A 535 -25.07 28.25 4.97
N LYS A 536 -24.52 27.33 5.78
CA LYS A 536 -25.12 26.19 6.51
C LYS A 536 -25.66 24.97 5.74
N SER A 537 -24.76 23.99 5.62
CA SER A 537 -24.96 22.59 6.05
C SER A 537 -25.83 22.50 7.33
N PRO A 538 -26.69 21.46 7.57
CA PRO A 538 -26.26 20.07 7.36
C PRO A 538 -27.28 18.93 7.09
N TYR A 539 -26.68 17.75 6.85
CA TYR A 539 -27.10 16.39 7.23
C TYR A 539 -28.05 15.52 6.34
N THR A 540 -27.49 14.35 5.96
CA THR A 540 -28.10 13.00 5.98
C THR A 540 -28.62 12.35 4.68
N ILE A 541 -27.75 11.48 4.14
CA ILE A 541 -27.96 10.14 3.54
C ILE A 541 -28.88 10.00 2.28
N PRO A 542 -28.38 9.37 1.18
CA PRO A 542 -29.18 9.05 -0.01
C PRO A 542 -29.94 7.70 0.09
N VAL A 543 -30.94 7.51 -0.78
CA VAL A 543 -31.70 6.25 -0.96
C VAL A 543 -31.73 5.85 -2.44
N THR A 544 -31.41 4.59 -2.73
CA THR A 544 -31.34 4.01 -4.08
C THR A 544 -32.68 3.40 -4.54
N PRO A 545 -33.09 3.57 -5.81
CA PRO A 545 -34.07 2.71 -6.50
C PRO A 545 -33.41 1.80 -7.58
N PRO A 546 -34.10 0.73 -8.07
CA PRO A 546 -33.42 -0.55 -8.31
C PRO A 546 -33.68 -1.21 -9.70
N PHE A 547 -33.87 -2.55 -9.72
CA PHE A 547 -34.08 -3.51 -10.83
C PHE A 547 -32.77 -4.02 -11.48
N SER A 548 -32.44 -5.34 -11.57
CA SER A 548 -33.21 -6.57 -11.89
C SER A 548 -33.59 -6.65 -13.38
N ASN A 549 -33.46 -7.78 -14.12
CA ASN A 549 -33.23 -9.19 -13.76
C ASN A 549 -32.83 -10.00 -15.03
N ARG A 550 -31.97 -11.05 -14.94
CA ARG A 550 -32.29 -12.42 -15.46
C ARG A 550 -31.19 -13.47 -15.21
N ARG A 551 -31.57 -14.73 -15.47
CA ARG A 551 -30.91 -16.00 -15.10
C ARG A 551 -31.09 -17.02 -16.24
N PHE A 552 -30.14 -17.93 -16.42
CA PHE A 552 -30.34 -19.29 -16.96
C PHE A 552 -29.29 -20.26 -16.38
N ASP A 553 -29.65 -21.53 -16.22
CA ASP A 553 -28.87 -22.58 -15.54
C ASP A 553 -28.61 -23.78 -16.46
N ALA A 554 -27.43 -24.40 -16.38
CA ALA A 554 -27.13 -25.82 -16.69
C ALA A 554 -25.67 -26.14 -16.29
N GLY A 555 -25.34 -27.37 -15.84
CA GLY A 555 -23.94 -27.70 -15.51
C GLY A 555 -23.66 -29.12 -15.00
N THR A 556 -24.08 -29.44 -13.76
CA THR A 556 -23.83 -30.75 -13.07
C THR A 556 -22.34 -31.06 -12.74
N PRO A 557 -22.01 -32.04 -11.85
CA PRO A 557 -21.01 -31.78 -10.81
C PRO A 557 -19.86 -32.80 -10.71
N SER A 558 -18.95 -32.56 -9.75
CA SER A 558 -18.21 -33.61 -9.04
C SER A 558 -18.17 -33.30 -7.54
N ALA A 559 -18.10 -34.31 -6.68
CA ALA A 559 -18.26 -34.16 -5.22
C ALA A 559 -17.38 -35.12 -4.43
N PHE A 560 -16.83 -34.65 -3.30
CA PHE A 560 -16.37 -35.50 -2.20
C PHE A 560 -16.61 -34.83 -0.83
N GLN A 561 -17.33 -35.54 0.03
CA GLN A 561 -17.45 -35.40 1.49
C GLN A 561 -17.58 -36.83 2.06
N ILE A 562 -17.84 -37.00 3.38
CA ILE A 562 -17.88 -38.27 4.18
C ILE A 562 -16.46 -38.64 4.67
N THR A 563 -16.15 -38.83 5.97
CA THR A 563 -16.94 -38.74 7.24
C THR A 563 -16.02 -38.48 8.45
N PRO A 564 -16.53 -37.93 9.59
CA PRO A 564 -15.87 -37.96 10.90
C PRO A 564 -16.32 -39.16 11.76
N THR A 565 -15.48 -39.60 12.72
CA THR A 565 -15.79 -40.68 13.69
C THR A 565 -15.46 -40.27 15.13
N ASN A 566 -16.29 -40.68 16.09
CA ASN A 566 -16.23 -40.29 17.51
C ASN A 566 -15.42 -41.25 18.41
N GLN A 567 -14.79 -40.69 19.45
CA GLN A 567 -14.77 -41.14 20.86
C GLN A 567 -14.03 -40.06 21.70
N ASN A 568 -14.60 -39.46 22.76
CA ASN A 568 -14.78 -39.96 24.14
C ASN A 568 -13.44 -40.44 24.77
N ILE A 569 -12.97 -39.99 25.95
CA ILE A 569 -13.65 -39.63 27.23
C ILE A 569 -12.87 -38.55 28.05
N SER A 570 -13.60 -37.79 28.89
CA SER A 570 -13.16 -37.04 30.12
C SER A 570 -12.51 -35.64 30.10
N ARG A 571 -12.88 -34.90 31.18
CA ARG A 571 -12.46 -33.60 31.77
C ARG A 571 -12.57 -33.80 33.31
N PRO A 572 -12.22 -32.87 34.24
CA PRO A 572 -11.50 -31.57 34.18
C PRO A 572 -10.23 -31.66 35.12
N PRO A 573 -9.72 -30.63 35.84
CA PRO A 573 -9.89 -29.15 35.82
C PRO A 573 -8.56 -28.35 35.64
N ARG A 574 -8.56 -27.31 34.79
CA ARG A 574 -8.67 -25.88 35.16
C ARG A 574 -7.53 -25.33 36.06
N GLY A 575 -6.43 -24.92 35.42
CA GLY A 575 -5.46 -23.94 35.92
C GLY A 575 -5.22 -22.88 34.83
N TYR A 576 -5.15 -21.59 35.19
CA TYR A 576 -5.10 -20.49 34.22
C TYR A 576 -3.67 -20.24 33.72
N PHE A 577 -3.49 -20.16 32.39
CA PHE A 577 -2.58 -19.20 31.74
C PHE A 577 -3.12 -18.85 30.35
N GLN A 578 -2.61 -17.77 29.74
CA GLN A 578 -3.37 -16.95 28.81
C GLN A 578 -2.71 -16.84 27.43
N HIS A 579 -3.55 -16.93 26.40
CA HIS A 579 -3.32 -16.86 24.95
C HIS A 579 -2.06 -16.16 24.42
N SER A 580 -1.32 -16.86 23.56
CA SER A 580 -1.17 -16.41 22.17
C SER A 580 -2.23 -17.15 21.32
N GLU A 581 -2.58 -16.79 20.07
CA GLU A 581 -2.11 -15.75 19.14
C GLU A 581 -3.25 -15.48 18.14
N HIS A 582 -3.43 -14.24 17.66
CA HIS A 582 -3.47 -13.88 16.22
C HIS A 582 -3.80 -12.39 16.06
N PHE A 583 -3.27 -11.76 15.01
CA PHE A 583 -3.72 -10.44 14.54
C PHE A 583 -4.77 -10.63 13.45
N ASP A 584 -5.82 -9.79 13.43
CA ASP A 584 -6.66 -9.50 12.26
C ASP A 584 -7.54 -8.27 12.55
N SER A 585 -7.05 -7.07 12.22
CA SER A 585 -7.88 -5.86 12.04
C SER A 585 -7.07 -4.77 11.35
N GLU A 586 -7.25 -4.62 10.04
CA GLU A 586 -6.77 -3.44 9.30
C GLU A 586 -7.66 -2.22 9.58
N PHE A 587 -7.16 -1.02 9.23
CA PHE A 587 -7.87 0.27 9.27
C PHE A 587 -8.47 0.71 10.61
N SER A 588 -7.67 1.41 11.42
CA SER A 588 -8.17 2.39 12.40
C SER A 588 -7.39 3.71 12.32
N THR A 589 -8.08 4.82 12.58
CA THR A 589 -7.68 6.18 12.20
C THR A 589 -6.53 6.81 13.00
N VAL A 590 -5.78 7.66 12.31
CA VAL A 590 -4.70 8.51 12.86
C VAL A 590 -5.22 9.59 13.82
N PRO A 591 -4.54 9.82 14.96
CA PRO A 591 -4.51 11.09 15.65
C PRO A 591 -3.15 11.80 15.46
N LEU A 592 -3.15 12.97 14.82
CA LEU A 592 -2.01 13.91 14.84
C LEU A 592 -2.21 14.89 15.99
N THR A 593 -1.17 15.17 16.79
CA THR A 593 -0.62 16.53 17.01
C THR A 593 0.58 16.53 17.97
N SER A 594 1.51 17.46 17.72
CA SER A 594 2.44 18.10 18.68
C SER A 594 3.11 17.24 19.76
N SER A 595 4.38 16.90 19.48
CA SER A 595 5.42 17.13 20.49
C SER A 595 5.48 18.63 20.78
N ASP A 596 5.45 19.04 22.05
CA ASP A 596 5.80 20.39 22.45
C ASP A 596 6.72 20.33 23.68
N GLY A 597 7.87 20.98 23.58
CA GLY A 597 9.00 20.76 24.48
C GLY A 597 9.09 21.82 25.57
N LYS A 598 9.18 21.41 26.83
CA LYS A 598 9.54 22.34 27.91
C LYS A 598 10.52 21.78 28.93
N THR A 599 11.69 22.39 28.95
CA THR A 599 12.74 22.17 29.94
C THR A 599 12.42 22.90 31.25
N THR A 600 12.28 22.16 32.35
CA THR A 600 12.51 22.69 33.70
C THR A 600 13.19 21.64 34.56
N SER A 601 14.37 21.98 35.08
CA SER A 601 15.04 21.23 36.13
C SER A 601 14.40 21.55 37.49
N SER A 602 14.33 20.55 38.38
CA SER A 602 14.31 20.77 39.82
C SER A 602 14.74 19.50 40.57
N ASN A 603 15.66 19.65 41.52
CA ASN A 603 15.99 18.58 42.46
C ASN A 603 14.89 18.46 43.52
N GLN A 604 14.49 17.24 43.88
CA GLN A 604 14.15 16.90 45.27
C GLN A 604 14.07 15.39 45.52
N HIS A 605 14.93 14.89 46.41
CA HIS A 605 14.56 13.77 47.27
C HIS A 605 13.55 14.28 48.30
N PRO A 606 12.72 13.38 48.87
CA PRO A 606 13.05 12.97 50.23
C PRO A 606 13.02 11.45 50.46
N ARG A 607 13.47 11.07 51.66
CA ARG A 607 13.45 9.72 52.22
C ARG A 607 12.02 9.15 52.29
N TYR A 608 11.88 7.85 52.05
CA TYR A 608 11.82 6.89 53.17
C TYR A 608 12.62 5.63 52.83
#